data_AF-G8PS64-F1
#
_entry.id   AF-G8PS64-F1
#
_cell.length_a   1.000
_cell.length_b   1.000
_cell.length_c   1.000
_cell.angle_alpha   90.00
_cell.angle_beta   90.00
_cell.angle_gamma   90.00
#
_symmetry.space_group_name_H-M   'P 1'
#
loop_
_entity.id
_entity.type
_entity.pdbx_description
1 polymer ?
#
loop_
_entity_poly.entity_id
_entity_poly.type
_entity_poly.pdbx_seq_one_letter_code
_entity_poly.pdbx_strand_id
1 'polypeptide(L)'
;MGTKRRKGSEGEQAGAFAVEEETTTVAQSQAGVPTPSLQGVDSLLALQQMDVQVDDKRRAVQHGNKLLDQLDALRIDLLQGKVQPERLERLVGNLSMQVKSGNPGLDKVVEDIELRARIELAKLGHYVE
;
A
#
# COMPACT_ATOMS: atom_id res chain seq x y z
N MET A 1 53.24 12.84 -38.74
CA MET A 1 53.83 14.16 -38.42
C MET A 1 53.22 15.18 -39.39
N GLY A 2 52.68 16.30 -38.91
CA GLY A 2 52.18 17.44 -39.73
C GLY A 2 50.64 17.50 -39.83
N THR A 3 49.91 18.22 -38.96
CA THR A 3 49.57 19.67 -38.98
C THR A 3 48.54 20.06 -40.06
N LYS A 4 47.55 20.95 -39.92
CA LYS A 4 46.89 21.70 -38.83
C LYS A 4 45.69 22.42 -39.51
N ARG A 5 44.65 22.77 -38.73
CA ARG A 5 43.35 23.38 -39.10
C ARG A 5 43.37 24.83 -39.63
N ARG A 6 42.17 25.25 -40.11
CA ARG A 6 41.52 26.59 -40.25
C ARG A 6 41.57 27.18 -41.67
N LYS A 7 40.59 27.94 -42.21
CA LYS A 7 39.46 28.80 -41.77
C LYS A 7 38.54 28.96 -43.01
N GLY A 8 37.21 28.81 -42.98
CA GLY A 8 36.20 29.82 -42.60
C GLY A 8 35.72 30.64 -43.82
N SER A 9 34.43 30.53 -44.16
CA SER A 9 33.65 31.55 -44.88
C SER A 9 32.15 31.23 -44.72
N GLU A 10 31.48 32.00 -43.87
CA GLU A 10 30.02 32.15 -43.83
C GLU A 10 29.57 32.96 -45.06
N GLY A 11 28.35 32.72 -45.53
CA GLY A 11 27.78 33.41 -46.68
C GLY A 11 26.39 32.90 -47.04
N GLU A 12 25.40 33.40 -46.31
CA GLU A 12 24.05 33.75 -46.76
C GLU A 12 23.15 32.67 -47.40
N GLN A 13 22.27 32.11 -46.58
CA GLN A 13 21.01 31.50 -47.04
C GLN A 13 19.92 32.57 -47.09
N ALA A 14 19.41 32.85 -48.29
CA ALA A 14 18.15 33.54 -48.52
C ALA A 14 17.31 32.69 -49.49
N GLY A 15 16.56 31.75 -48.92
CA GLY A 15 15.47 31.03 -49.60
C GLY A 15 14.15 31.48 -48.99
N ALA A 16 13.44 32.35 -49.70
CA ALA A 16 12.15 32.90 -49.31
C ALA A 16 11.07 31.81 -49.17
N PHE A 17 10.37 31.80 -48.04
CA PHE A 17 9.11 31.10 -47.88
C PHE A 17 8.13 32.07 -47.20
N ALA A 18 7.14 32.54 -47.97
CA ALA A 18 6.05 33.38 -47.50
C ALA A 18 4.83 32.50 -47.21
N VAL A 19 4.15 32.74 -46.10
CA VAL A 19 2.81 32.21 -45.81
C VAL A 19 1.94 33.40 -45.44
N GLU A 20 0.89 33.61 -46.23
CA GLU A 20 -0.09 34.69 -46.12
C GLU A 20 -1.11 34.42 -45.00
N GLU A 21 -1.44 35.52 -44.33
CA GLU A 21 -2.75 35.95 -43.83
C GLU A 21 -3.62 34.97 -43.00
N GLU A 22 -3.48 35.18 -41.69
CA GLU A 22 -4.54 35.43 -40.71
C GLU A 22 -5.98 35.45 -41.28
N THR A 23 -6.68 34.31 -41.16
CA THR A 23 -8.14 34.27 -41.18
C THR A 23 -8.62 33.98 -39.76
N THR A 24 -9.16 35.03 -39.13
CA THR A 24 -9.84 34.97 -37.83
C THR A 24 -11.04 34.04 -37.95
N THR A 25 -10.90 32.79 -37.51
CA THR A 25 -12.04 31.91 -37.27
C THR A 25 -12.58 32.23 -35.89
N VAL A 26 -13.76 32.86 -35.87
CA VAL A 26 -14.53 33.11 -34.65
C VAL A 26 -14.88 31.75 -34.05
N ALA A 27 -14.18 31.38 -32.97
CA ALA A 27 -14.54 30.22 -32.17
C ALA A 27 -15.92 30.47 -31.55
N GLN A 28 -16.94 29.78 -32.06
CA GLN A 28 -18.21 29.63 -31.37
C GLN A 28 -17.93 28.90 -30.05
N SER A 29 -17.99 29.63 -28.94
CA SER A 29 -18.05 29.07 -27.60
C SER A 29 -19.40 28.37 -27.43
N GLN A 30 -19.44 27.08 -27.74
CA GLN A 30 -20.50 26.22 -27.21
C GLN A 30 -20.35 26.24 -25.69
N ALA A 31 -21.28 26.91 -25.02
CA ALA A 31 -21.49 26.81 -23.59
C ALA A 31 -21.89 25.37 -23.27
N GLY A 32 -20.89 24.50 -23.07
CA GLY A 32 -21.09 23.21 -22.46
C GLY A 32 -21.58 23.43 -21.04
N VAL A 33 -22.75 22.90 -20.73
CA VAL A 33 -23.24 22.78 -19.35
C VAL A 33 -22.10 22.18 -18.53
N PRO A 34 -21.66 22.82 -17.43
CA PRO A 34 -20.62 22.23 -16.58
C PRO A 34 -21.23 20.98 -15.94
N THR A 35 -20.99 19.82 -16.54
CA THR A 35 -21.17 18.54 -15.86
C THR A 35 -20.21 18.54 -14.67
N PRO A 36 -20.68 18.26 -13.44
CA PRO A 36 -19.79 18.17 -12.29
C PRO A 36 -18.66 17.20 -12.62
N SER A 37 -17.43 17.68 -12.51
CA SER A 37 -16.24 16.98 -12.98
C SER A 37 -16.08 15.66 -12.20
N LEU A 38 -16.10 14.53 -12.92
CA LEU A 38 -15.80 13.20 -12.37
C LEU A 38 -14.47 13.20 -11.56
N GLN A 39 -13.52 14.06 -11.92
CA GLN A 39 -12.25 14.27 -11.21
C GLN A 39 -12.40 14.64 -9.73
N GLY A 40 -13.47 15.35 -9.34
CA GLY A 40 -13.75 15.68 -7.93
C GLY A 40 -14.30 14.49 -7.13
N VAL A 41 -14.89 13.52 -7.81
CA VAL A 41 -15.44 12.30 -7.17
C VAL A 41 -14.30 11.29 -6.95
N ASP A 42 -13.39 11.17 -7.92
CA ASP A 42 -12.19 10.33 -7.80
C ASP A 42 -11.28 10.76 -6.64
N SER A 43 -11.16 12.07 -6.38
CA SER A 43 -10.37 12.58 -5.26
C SER A 43 -10.99 12.28 -3.89
N LEU A 44 -12.33 12.33 -3.78
CA LEU A 44 -13.05 11.92 -2.56
C LEU A 44 -12.98 10.40 -2.35
N LEU A 45 -13.07 9.61 -3.43
CA LEU A 45 -12.94 8.15 -3.36
C LEU A 45 -11.52 7.74 -2.95
N ALA A 46 -10.49 8.42 -3.48
CA ALA A 46 -9.10 8.18 -3.08
C ALA A 46 -8.89 8.46 -1.58
N LEU A 47 -9.49 9.53 -1.04
CA LEU A 47 -9.42 9.83 0.39
C LEU A 47 -10.11 8.76 1.25
N GLN A 48 -11.28 8.27 0.83
CA GLN A 48 -11.97 7.17 1.52
C GLN A 48 -11.17 5.87 1.50
N GLN A 49 -10.52 5.54 0.38
CA GLN A 49 -9.65 4.38 0.28
C GLN A 49 -8.45 4.46 1.23
N MET A 50 -7.88 5.66 1.42
CA MET A 50 -6.79 5.87 2.38
C MET A 50 -7.24 5.61 3.82
N ASP A 51 -8.41 6.11 4.22
CA ASP A 51 -8.95 5.90 5.58
C ASP A 51 -9.19 4.41 5.87
N VAL A 52 -9.78 3.65 4.93
CA VAL A 52 -9.96 2.19 5.06
C VAL A 52 -8.63 1.46 5.25
N GLN A 53 -7.60 1.84 4.48
CA GLN A 53 -6.26 1.25 4.59
C GLN A 53 -5.59 1.55 5.94
N VAL A 54 -5.84 2.73 6.53
CA VAL A 54 -5.33 3.06 7.88
C VAL A 54 -6.02 2.18 8.93
N ASP A 55 -7.32 1.99 8.81
CA ASP A 55 -8.08 1.13 9.72
C ASP A 55 -7.65 -0.35 9.64
N ASP A 56 -7.40 -0.87 8.44
CA ASP A 56 -6.94 -2.24 8.23
C ASP A 56 -5.55 -2.48 8.83
N LYS A 57 -4.63 -1.53 8.67
CA LYS A 57 -3.32 -1.57 9.34
C LYS A 57 -3.45 -1.58 10.85
N ARG A 58 -4.31 -0.71 11.39
CA ARG A 58 -4.53 -0.60 12.83
C ARG A 58 -5.11 -1.91 13.40
N ARG A 59 -6.04 -2.54 12.69
CA ARG A 59 -6.63 -3.84 13.07
C ARG A 59 -5.59 -4.95 13.07
N ALA A 60 -4.73 -5.01 12.05
CA ALA A 60 -3.66 -6.02 11.98
C ALA A 60 -2.65 -5.86 13.13
N VAL A 61 -2.24 -4.64 13.45
CA VAL A 61 -1.36 -4.38 14.60
C VAL A 61 -2.02 -4.80 15.92
N GLN A 62 -3.30 -4.48 16.11
CA GLN A 62 -4.03 -4.88 17.32
C GLN A 62 -4.16 -6.40 17.43
N HIS A 63 -4.42 -7.10 16.32
CA HIS A 63 -4.50 -8.56 16.27
C HIS A 63 -3.16 -9.20 16.62
N GLY A 64 -2.06 -8.75 16.01
CA GLY A 64 -0.71 -9.23 16.33
C GLY A 64 -0.32 -9.02 17.80
N ASN A 65 -0.58 -7.83 18.35
CA ASN A 65 -0.31 -7.55 19.77
C ASN A 65 -1.14 -8.45 20.70
N LYS A 66 -2.42 -8.69 20.37
CA LYS A 66 -3.28 -9.57 21.14
C LYS A 66 -2.75 -11.02 21.17
N LEU A 67 -2.23 -11.52 20.04
CA LEU A 67 -1.58 -12.83 20.00
C LEU A 67 -0.31 -12.87 20.86
N LEU A 68 0.52 -11.82 20.81
CA LEU A 68 1.70 -11.71 21.66
C LEU A 68 1.36 -11.72 23.15
N ASP A 69 0.36 -10.93 23.57
CA ASP A 69 -0.09 -10.89 24.96
C ASP A 69 -0.58 -12.27 25.44
N GLN A 70 -1.27 -13.02 24.57
CA GLN A 70 -1.71 -14.37 24.87
C GLN A 70 -0.56 -15.37 24.99
N LEU A 71 0.45 -15.25 24.12
CA LEU A 71 1.67 -16.06 24.17
C LEU A 71 2.45 -15.80 25.45
N ASP A 72 2.59 -14.54 25.86
CA ASP A 72 3.26 -14.18 27.11
C ASP A 72 2.50 -14.71 28.32
N ALA A 73 1.18 -14.61 28.32
CA ALA A 73 0.37 -15.19 29.39
C ALA A 73 0.45 -16.73 29.42
N LEU A 74 0.49 -17.39 28.26
CA LEU A 74 0.71 -18.83 28.18
C LEU A 74 2.09 -19.22 28.73
N ARG A 75 3.11 -18.41 28.44
CA ARG A 75 4.45 -18.61 29.00
C ARG A 75 4.45 -18.52 30.53
N ILE A 76 3.71 -17.56 31.10
CA ILE A 76 3.58 -17.43 32.57
C ILE A 76 2.90 -18.67 33.16
N ASP A 77 1.81 -19.13 32.57
CA ASP A 77 1.08 -20.33 32.99
C ASP A 77 1.99 -21.59 32.97
N LEU A 78 2.81 -21.73 31.92
CA LEU A 78 3.79 -22.81 31.80
C LEU A 78 4.87 -22.75 32.89
N LEU A 79 5.35 -21.54 33.23
CA LEU A 79 6.31 -21.36 34.33
C LEU A 79 5.71 -21.72 35.69
N GLN A 80 4.39 -21.57 35.85
CA GLN A 80 3.66 -21.98 37.05
C GLN A 80 3.32 -23.49 37.05
N GLY A 81 3.57 -24.19 35.95
CA GLY A 81 3.23 -25.60 35.76
C GLY A 81 1.73 -25.87 35.62
N LYS A 82 0.92 -24.85 35.32
CA LYS A 82 -0.54 -24.96 35.17
C LYS A 82 -1.02 -24.11 34.01
N VAL A 83 -1.44 -24.76 32.93
CA VAL A 83 -2.04 -24.09 31.77
C VAL A 83 -3.55 -24.16 31.86
N GLN A 84 -4.20 -23.00 31.81
CA GLN A 84 -5.66 -22.92 31.87
C GLN A 84 -6.27 -23.28 30.51
N PRO A 85 -7.22 -24.22 30.41
CA PRO A 85 -7.82 -24.63 29.14
C PRO A 85 -8.50 -23.47 28.39
N GLU A 86 -9.15 -22.56 29.12
CA GLU A 86 -9.76 -21.35 28.55
C GLU A 86 -8.72 -20.46 27.83
N ARG A 87 -7.46 -20.45 28.29
CA ARG A 87 -6.40 -19.68 27.64
C ARG A 87 -6.06 -20.26 26.27
N LEU A 88 -6.00 -21.58 26.18
CA LEU A 88 -5.74 -22.30 24.93
C LEU A 88 -6.88 -22.07 23.93
N GLU A 89 -8.13 -22.19 24.39
CA GLU A 89 -9.32 -21.92 23.56
C GLU A 89 -9.33 -20.49 23.03
N ARG A 90 -9.00 -19.49 23.87
CA ARG A 90 -8.89 -18.10 23.43
C ARG A 90 -7.78 -17.88 22.41
N LEU A 91 -6.66 -18.62 22.49
CA LEU A 91 -5.57 -18.51 21.51
C LEU A 91 -5.97 -19.14 20.18
N VAL A 92 -6.61 -20.31 20.20
CA VAL A 92 -7.20 -20.97 19.01
C VAL A 92 -8.21 -20.06 18.32
N GLY A 93 -9.10 -19.42 19.09
CA GLY A 93 -10.10 -18.51 18.55
C GLY A 93 -9.50 -17.29 17.83
N ASN A 94 -8.42 -16.71 18.35
CA ASN A 94 -7.75 -15.58 17.68
C ASN A 94 -6.96 -16.00 16.44
N LEU A 95 -6.43 -17.22 16.41
CA LEU A 95 -5.78 -17.79 15.22
C LEU A 95 -6.76 -18.06 14.07
N SER A 96 -8.03 -18.27 14.39
CA SER A 96 -9.09 -18.44 13.38
C SER A 96 -9.46 -17.11 12.68
N MET A 97 -9.03 -15.97 13.23
CA MET A 97 -9.31 -14.65 12.65
C MET A 97 -8.26 -14.29 11.61
N GLN A 98 -8.68 -14.01 10.38
CA GLN A 98 -7.78 -13.57 9.32
C GLN A 98 -7.85 -12.06 9.16
N VAL A 99 -6.76 -11.36 9.46
CA VAL A 99 -6.67 -9.90 9.37
C VAL A 99 -5.57 -9.53 8.39
N LYS A 100 -5.91 -8.74 7.36
CA LYS A 100 -4.96 -8.24 6.36
C LYS A 100 -4.86 -6.72 6.48
N SER A 101 -3.64 -6.20 6.42
CA SER A 101 -3.34 -4.78 6.60
C SER A 101 -3.17 -4.01 5.29
N GLY A 102 -3.06 -4.70 4.15
CA GLY A 102 -2.65 -4.10 2.89
C GLY A 102 -1.16 -3.73 2.84
N ASN A 103 -0.39 -3.98 3.91
CA ASN A 103 1.06 -3.83 3.95
C ASN A 103 1.72 -5.22 4.02
N PRO A 104 2.45 -5.66 2.97
CA PRO A 104 3.06 -6.99 2.94
C PRO A 104 4.06 -7.26 4.08
N GLY A 105 4.77 -6.23 4.55
CA GLY A 105 5.73 -6.37 5.64
C GLY A 105 5.05 -6.62 6.97
N LEU A 106 3.98 -5.87 7.27
CA LEU A 106 3.19 -6.06 8.48
C LEU A 106 2.45 -7.41 8.45
N ASP A 107 1.84 -7.75 7.31
CA ASP A 107 1.13 -9.02 7.15
C ASP A 107 2.06 -10.22 7.39
N LYS A 108 3.30 -10.14 6.90
CA LYS A 108 4.31 -11.18 7.15
C LYS A 108 4.68 -11.30 8.62
N VAL A 109 4.85 -10.18 9.32
CA VAL A 109 5.16 -10.20 10.76
C VAL A 109 4.00 -10.81 11.56
N VAL A 110 2.76 -10.46 11.23
CA VAL A 110 1.58 -11.06 11.87
C VAL A 110 1.52 -12.57 11.58
N GLU A 111 1.78 -12.99 10.35
CA GLU A 111 1.85 -14.42 9.98
C GLU A 111 2.95 -15.17 10.75
N ASP A 112 4.12 -14.58 10.95
CA ASP A 112 5.19 -15.17 11.77
C ASP A 112 4.76 -15.32 13.25
N ILE A 113 4.00 -14.36 13.79
CA ILE A 113 3.43 -14.44 15.14
C ILE A 113 2.39 -15.57 15.23
N GLU A 114 1.49 -15.67 14.25
CA GLU A 114 0.51 -16.75 14.17
C GLU A 114 1.17 -18.13 14.08
N LEU A 115 2.21 -18.27 13.24
CA LEU A 115 2.98 -19.50 13.11
C LEU A 115 3.58 -19.91 14.45
N ARG A 116 4.16 -18.96 15.19
CA ARG A 116 4.67 -19.22 16.55
C ARG A 116 3.55 -19.71 17.48
N ALA A 117 2.39 -19.07 17.45
CA ALA A 117 1.25 -19.50 18.26
C ALA A 117 0.73 -20.91 17.90
N ARG A 118 0.65 -21.26 16.62
CA ARG A 118 0.33 -22.64 16.18
C ARG A 118 1.37 -23.64 16.71
N ILE A 119 2.65 -23.31 16.67
CA ILE A 119 3.72 -24.16 17.19
C ILE A 119 3.61 -24.34 18.71
N GLU A 120 3.38 -23.26 19.46
CA GLU A 120 3.22 -23.36 20.92
C GLU A 120 1.99 -24.19 21.31
N LEU A 121 0.87 -24.06 20.59
CA LEU A 121 -0.29 -24.93 20.77
C LEU A 121 0.03 -26.39 20.45
N ALA A 122 0.74 -26.66 19.36
CA ALA A 122 1.11 -28.01 18.96
C ALA A 122 2.02 -28.70 19.98
N LYS A 123 2.95 -27.97 20.62
CA LYS A 123 3.77 -28.48 21.74
C LYS A 123 2.93 -28.95 22.92
N LEU A 124 1.72 -28.41 23.08
CA LEU A 124 0.76 -28.78 24.11
C LEU A 124 -0.30 -29.79 23.62
N GLY A 125 -0.15 -30.31 22.41
CA GLY A 125 -1.06 -31.30 21.80
C GLY A 125 -2.28 -30.69 21.12
N HIS A 126 -2.34 -29.37 20.95
CA HIS A 126 -3.43 -28.68 20.25
C HIS A 126 -3.00 -28.31 18.83
N TYR A 127 -3.58 -28.97 17.83
CA TYR A 127 -3.26 -28.73 16.42
C TYR A 127 -4.36 -27.86 15.81
N VAL A 128 -3.96 -26.74 15.21
CA VAL A 128 -4.84 -25.78 14.55
C VAL A 128 -4.37 -25.64 13.11
N GLU A 129 -5.31 -25.68 12.16
CA GLU A 129 -5.03 -25.45 10.72
C GLU A 129 -4.83 -23.97 10.40
#